data_AF-A0AAC9D302-F1
#
_entry.id   AF-A0AAC9D302-F1
#
_cell.length_a   1.000
_cell.length_b   1.000
_cell.length_c   1.000
_cell.angle_alpha   90.00
_cell.angle_beta   90.00
_cell.angle_gamma   90.00
#
_symmetry.space_group_name_H-M   'P 1'
#
loop_
_entity.id
_entity.type
_entity.pdbx_description
1 polymer ?
#
loop_
_entity_poly.entity_id
_entity_poly.type
_entity_poly.pdbx_seq_one_letter_code
_entity_poly.pdbx_strand_id
1 'polypeptide(L)'
;MKPINTKTHGYMDYIMGVFLIASPSLFNLNHEKPESSVFYVLGAATIIYSLMTDYELGFLKVIPMPIHLIVDFLSGLFLAASPWLLGFSETVYGPHLTLGIIEIGAALLTSTQPRRQIL
;
A
#
# COMPACT_ATOMS: atom_id res chain seq x y z
N MET A 1 18.66 -4.19 -12.77
CA MET A 1 18.42 -3.08 -11.82
C MET A 1 16.92 -2.88 -11.70
N LYS A 2 16.38 -2.67 -10.50
CA LYS A 2 14.96 -2.33 -10.31
C LYS A 2 14.77 -0.83 -10.60
N PRO A 3 13.71 -0.42 -11.32
CA PRO A 3 13.53 0.98 -11.71
C PRO A 3 13.16 1.90 -10.53
N ILE A 4 12.53 1.37 -9.48
CA ILE A 4 12.14 2.14 -8.29
C ILE A 4 13.15 1.86 -7.17
N ASN A 5 13.72 2.92 -6.60
CA ASN A 5 14.56 2.80 -5.40
C ASN A 5 13.70 2.89 -4.13
N THR A 6 14.21 2.40 -3.00
CA THR A 6 13.48 2.33 -1.73
C THR A 6 13.05 3.69 -1.18
N LYS A 7 13.82 4.76 -1.42
CA LYS A 7 13.41 6.11 -1.03
C LYS A 7 12.19 6.59 -1.81
N THR A 8 12.18 6.36 -3.13
CA THR A 8 11.03 6.67 -3.99
C THR A 8 9.81 5.85 -3.57
N HIS A 9 9.98 4.55 -3.31
CA HIS A 9 8.91 3.68 -2.81
C HIS A 9 8.36 4.19 -1.48
N GLY A 10 9.21 4.57 -0.53
CA GLY A 10 8.75 5.12 0.75
C GLY A 10 7.86 6.36 0.58
N TYR A 11 8.15 7.26 -0.36
CA TYR A 11 7.24 8.37 -0.66
C TYR A 11 5.89 7.87 -1.21
N MET A 12 5.92 6.85 -2.07
CA MET A 12 4.71 6.22 -2.61
C MET A 12 3.87 5.60 -1.49
N ASP A 13 4.47 4.94 -0.49
CA ASP A 13 3.73 4.34 0.62
C ASP A 13 2.93 5.38 1.41
N TYR A 14 3.56 6.49 1.80
CA TYR A 14 2.88 7.52 2.59
C TYR A 14 1.79 8.21 1.78
N ILE A 15 2.04 8.48 0.50
CA ILE A 15 1.03 9.03 -0.41
C ILE A 15 -0.12 8.05 -0.58
N MET A 16 0.17 6.78 -0.86
CA MET A 16 -0.83 5.73 -1.04
C MET A 16 -1.63 5.50 0.24
N GLY A 17 -0.98 5.38 1.39
CA GLY A 17 -1.65 5.18 2.67
C GLY A 17 -2.63 6.30 3.01
N VAL A 18 -2.21 7.56 2.83
CA VAL A 18 -3.11 8.73 3.01
C VAL A 18 -4.23 8.72 1.97
N PHE A 19 -3.91 8.39 0.71
CA PHE A 19 -4.90 8.35 -0.36
C PHE A 19 -5.95 7.25 -0.15
N LEU A 20 -5.54 6.06 0.32
CA LEU A 20 -6.45 4.97 0.70
C LEU A 20 -7.36 5.43 1.84
N ILE A 21 -6.82 6.03 2.92
CA ILE A 21 -7.64 6.56 4.01
C ILE A 21 -8.65 7.62 3.50
N ALA A 22 -8.26 8.46 2.54
CA ALA A 22 -9.15 9.46 1.96
C ALA A 22 -10.16 8.88 0.95
N SER A 23 -9.90 7.68 0.40
CA SER A 23 -10.64 7.11 -0.74
C SER A 23 -12.14 6.97 -0.49
N PRO A 24 -12.63 6.51 0.68
CA PRO A 24 -14.06 6.46 0.95
C PRO A 24 -14.75 7.81 0.75
N SER A 25 -14.16 8.90 1.24
CA SER A 25 -14.69 10.26 1.06
C SER A 25 -14.57 10.72 -0.40
N LEU A 26 -13.42 10.47 -1.04
CA LEU A 26 -13.17 10.89 -2.43
C LEU A 26 -14.11 10.22 -3.44
N PHE A 27 -14.53 8.99 -3.15
CA PHE A 27 -15.43 8.21 -4.00
C PHE A 27 -16.88 8.20 -3.50
N ASN A 28 -17.23 9.00 -2.48
CA ASN A 28 -18.56 9.07 -1.86
C ASN A 28 -19.11 7.69 -1.43
N LEU A 29 -18.25 6.85 -0.85
CA LEU A 29 -18.62 5.52 -0.36
C LEU A 29 -19.28 5.61 1.01
N ASN A 30 -20.07 4.59 1.35
CA ASN A 30 -20.61 4.47 2.70
C ASN A 30 -19.49 4.02 3.66
N HIS A 31 -19.20 4.86 4.65
CA HIS A 31 -18.09 4.68 5.59
C HIS A 31 -18.24 3.46 6.51
N GLU A 32 -19.46 2.95 6.69
CA GLU A 32 -19.77 1.81 7.55
C GLU A 32 -19.73 0.47 6.81
N LYS A 33 -19.41 0.48 5.51
CA LYS A 33 -19.45 -0.71 4.66
C LYS A 33 -18.08 -1.33 4.41
N PRO A 34 -18.03 -2.62 4.01
CA PRO A 34 -16.77 -3.33 3.78
C PRO A 34 -15.85 -2.64 2.76
N GLU A 35 -16.42 -2.07 1.68
CA GLU A 35 -15.65 -1.37 0.64
C GLU A 35 -14.81 -0.22 1.21
N SER A 36 -15.33 0.52 2.18
CA SER A 36 -14.63 1.61 2.86
C SER A 36 -13.66 1.09 3.91
N SER A 37 -14.06 0.04 4.65
CA SER A 37 -13.24 -0.58 5.68
C SER A 37 -11.92 -1.12 5.15
N VAL A 38 -11.93 -1.73 3.95
CA VAL A 38 -10.72 -2.20 3.28
C VAL A 38 -9.72 -1.05 3.06
N PHE A 39 -10.20 0.09 2.56
CA PHE A 39 -9.36 1.26 2.35
C PHE A 39 -8.75 1.80 3.64
N TYR A 40 -9.55 1.90 4.71
CA TYR A 40 -9.05 2.37 6.01
C TYR A 40 -8.00 1.44 6.60
N VAL A 41 -8.28 0.13 6.61
CA VAL A 41 -7.40 -0.86 7.22
C VAL A 41 -6.07 -0.92 6.46
N LEU A 42 -6.10 -1.05 5.13
CA LEU A 42 -4.88 -1.13 4.35
C LEU A 42 -4.13 0.20 4.37
N GLY A 43 -4.80 1.34 4.21
CA GLY A 43 -4.15 2.64 4.26
C GLY A 43 -3.45 2.92 5.59
N ALA A 44 -4.11 2.61 6.72
CA ALA A 44 -3.50 2.74 8.04
C ALA A 44 -2.36 1.73 8.24
N ALA A 45 -2.55 0.47 7.83
CA ALA A 45 -1.52 -0.56 7.92
C ALA A 45 -0.27 -0.17 7.14
N THR A 46 -0.41 0.28 5.88
CA THR A 46 0.69 0.78 5.05
C THR A 46 1.50 1.83 5.77
N ILE A 47 0.87 2.89 6.30
CA ILE A 47 1.60 3.93 7.05
C ILE A 47 2.34 3.33 8.25
N ILE A 48 1.68 2.46 9.02
CA ILE A 48 2.26 1.88 10.25
C ILE A 48 3.49 1.01 9.91
N TYR A 49 3.38 0.06 8.98
CA TYR A 49 4.53 -0.80 8.69
C TYR A 49 5.61 -0.06 7.90
N SER A 50 5.29 0.95 7.10
CA SER A 50 6.25 1.88 6.50
C SER A 50 7.09 2.62 7.54
N LEU A 51 6.47 3.16 8.60
CA LEU A 51 7.18 3.75 9.74
C LEU A 51 8.09 2.74 10.45
N MET A 52 7.76 1.45 10.40
CA MET A 52 8.54 0.37 10.98
C MET A 52 9.61 -0.19 10.03
N THR A 53 9.65 0.21 8.76
CA THR A 53 10.51 -0.41 7.74
C THR A 53 11.94 0.14 7.77
N ASP A 54 12.94 -0.75 7.61
CA ASP A 54 14.35 -0.37 7.44
C ASP A 54 14.57 0.13 6.00
N TYR A 55 14.19 1.38 5.78
CA TYR A 55 14.48 2.17 4.58
C TYR A 55 14.63 3.66 4.94
N GLU A 56 14.84 4.52 3.94
CA GLU A 56 15.22 5.92 4.13
C GLU A 56 14.20 6.75 4.90
N LEU A 57 12.90 6.46 4.74
CA LEU A 57 11.81 7.20 5.37
C LEU A 57 11.19 6.46 6.58
N GLY A 58 11.84 5.39 7.03
CA GLY A 58 11.39 4.61 8.18
C GLY A 58 11.85 5.21 9.49
N PHE A 59 11.00 5.12 10.51
CA PHE A 59 11.27 5.64 11.85
C PHE A 59 11.92 4.58 12.75
N LEU A 60 11.28 3.42 12.94
CA LEU A 60 11.74 2.38 13.87
C LEU A 60 12.73 1.38 13.22
N LYS A 61 12.64 1.17 11.90
CA LYS A 61 13.57 0.34 11.12
C LYS A 61 13.74 -1.11 11.62
N VAL A 62 12.64 -1.75 11.98
CA VAL A 62 12.57 -3.13 12.47
C VAL A 62 12.11 -4.13 11.41
N ILE A 63 11.42 -3.70 10.35
CA ILE A 63 10.95 -4.54 9.25
C ILE A 63 11.95 -4.44 8.08
N PRO A 64 12.62 -5.52 7.67
CA PRO A 64 13.50 -5.48 6.49
C PRO A 64 12.71 -5.17 5.21
N MET A 65 13.28 -4.35 4.32
CA MET A 65 12.64 -3.98 3.04
C MET A 65 12.13 -5.17 2.20
N PRO A 66 12.82 -6.33 2.10
CA PRO A 66 12.25 -7.48 1.38
C PRO A 66 10.94 -7.98 1.97
N ILE A 67 10.77 -7.93 3.29
CA ILE A 67 9.54 -8.33 3.98
C ILE A 67 8.44 -7.30 3.73
N HIS A 68 8.77 -6.01 3.80
CA HIS A 68 7.85 -4.93 3.42
C HIS A 68 7.28 -5.14 2.01
N LEU A 69 8.12 -5.40 1.01
CA LEU A 69 7.68 -5.61 -0.37
C LEU A 69 6.81 -6.87 -0.55
N ILE A 70 7.03 -7.92 0.26
CA ILE A 70 6.14 -9.09 0.28
C ILE A 70 4.77 -8.69 0.85
N VAL A 71 4.74 -7.90 1.93
CA VAL A 71 3.50 -7.39 2.52
C VAL A 71 2.74 -6.51 1.54
N ASP A 72 3.41 -5.59 0.83
CA ASP A 72 2.80 -4.77 -0.22
C ASP A 72 2.20 -5.62 -1.33
N PHE A 73 2.94 -6.63 -1.81
CA PHE A 73 2.46 -7.49 -2.88
C PHE A 73 1.20 -8.26 -2.46
N LEU A 74 1.17 -8.80 -1.24
CA LEU A 74 -0.01 -9.49 -0.71
C LEU A 74 -1.17 -8.53 -0.43
N SER A 75 -0.88 -7.34 0.09
CA SER A 75 -1.88 -6.29 0.36
C SER A 75 -2.51 -5.80 -0.93
N GLY A 76 -1.72 -5.56 -1.97
CA GLY A 76 -2.19 -5.19 -3.30
C GLY A 76 -3.02 -6.28 -3.97
N LEU A 77 -2.63 -7.56 -3.83
CA LEU A 77 -3.47 -8.69 -4.27
C LEU A 77 -4.80 -8.74 -3.54
N PHE A 78 -4.79 -8.59 -2.22
CA PHE A 78 -6.00 -8.58 -1.41
C PHE A 78 -6.89 -7.38 -1.76
N LEU A 79 -6.32 -6.17 -1.85
CA LEU A 79 -7.03 -4.96 -2.24
C LEU A 79 -7.69 -5.16 -3.60
N ALA A 80 -6.94 -5.63 -4.59
CA ALA A 80 -7.44 -5.89 -5.93
C ALA A 80 -8.58 -6.91 -5.94
N ALA A 81 -8.46 -8.00 -5.18
CA ALA A 81 -9.46 -9.07 -5.14
C ALA A 81 -10.63 -8.78 -4.18
N SER A 82 -10.49 -7.82 -3.27
CA SER A 82 -11.44 -7.56 -2.19
C SER A 82 -12.89 -7.35 -2.63
N PRO A 83 -13.22 -6.71 -3.77
CA PRO A 83 -14.61 -6.57 -4.20
C PRO A 83 -15.32 -7.91 -4.41
N TRP A 84 -14.62 -8.88 -4.99
CA TRP A 84 -15.16 -10.22 -5.22
C TRP A 84 -15.12 -11.09 -3.97
N LEU A 85 -14.01 -11.01 -3.20
CA LEU A 85 -13.85 -11.80 -1.98
C LEU A 85 -14.85 -11.42 -0.89
N LEU A 86 -15.23 -10.14 -0.82
CA LEU A 86 -16.11 -9.59 0.21
C LEU A 86 -17.52 -9.26 -0.31
N GLY A 87 -17.81 -9.55 -1.58
CA GLY A 87 -19.16 -9.49 -2.15
C GLY A 87 -19.70 -8.10 -2.45
N PHE A 88 -18.83 -7.11 -2.70
CA PHE A 88 -19.22 -5.74 -3.06
C PHE A 88 -18.83 -5.32 -4.49
N SER A 89 -18.45 -6.28 -5.35
CA SER A 89 -18.05 -6.01 -6.75
C SER A 89 -19.10 -5.26 -7.57
N GLU A 90 -20.38 -5.53 -7.35
CA GLU A 90 -21.50 -4.85 -8.03
C GLU A 90 -21.72 -3.42 -7.53
N THR A 91 -21.13 -3.05 -6.39
CA THR A 91 -21.21 -1.70 -5.81
C THR A 91 -20.00 -0.87 -6.19
N VAL A 92 -18.79 -1.39 -5.95
CA VAL A 92 -17.54 -0.70 -6.26
C VAL A 92 -16.40 -1.71 -6.41
N TYR A 93 -15.78 -1.76 -7.59
CA TYR A 93 -14.58 -2.57 -7.81
C TYR A 93 -13.42 -1.77 -8.41
N GLY A 94 -13.71 -0.72 -9.19
CA GLY A 94 -12.70 0.02 -9.95
C GLY A 94 -11.55 0.55 -9.11
N PRO A 95 -11.82 1.39 -8.08
CA PRO A 95 -10.77 1.91 -7.20
C PRO A 95 -9.94 0.83 -6.51
N HIS A 96 -10.58 -0.21 -5.94
CA HIS A 96 -9.88 -1.33 -5.30
C HIS A 96 -8.97 -2.08 -6.26
N LEU A 97 -9.48 -2.44 -7.44
CA LEU A 97 -8.71 -3.14 -8.47
C LEU A 97 -7.52 -2.32 -8.95
N THR A 98 -7.75 -1.05 -9.30
CA THR A 98 -6.71 -0.17 -9.84
C THR A 98 -5.61 0.09 -8.82
N LEU A 99 -5.97 0.44 -7.57
CA LEU A 99 -4.98 0.73 -6.53
C LEU A 99 -4.21 -0.53 -6.13
N GLY A 100 -4.88 -1.69 -6.05
CA GLY A 100 -4.20 -2.96 -5.80
C GLY A 100 -3.19 -3.34 -6.90
N ILE A 101 -3.52 -3.12 -8.18
CA ILE A 101 -2.58 -3.32 -9.30
C ILE A 101 -1.39 -2.36 -9.21
N ILE A 102 -1.62 -1.10 -8.84
CA ILE A 102 -0.54 -0.12 -8.66
C ILE A 102 0.40 -0.56 -7.53
N GLU A 103 -0.15 -1.01 -6.41
CA GLU A 103 0.61 -1.50 -5.25
C GLU A 103 1.44 -2.75 -5.60
N ILE A 104 0.84 -3.72 -6.30
CA ILE A 104 1.56 -4.89 -6.84
C ILE A 104 2.70 -4.46 -7.76
N GLY A 105 2.43 -3.52 -8.66
CA GLY A 105 3.43 -2.98 -9.59
C GLY A 105 4.59 -2.32 -8.84
N ALA A 106 4.30 -1.48 -7.84
CA ALA A 106 5.31 -0.85 -6.99
C ALA A 106 6.17 -1.91 -6.29
N ALA A 107 5.55 -2.90 -5.63
CA ALA A 107 6.25 -3.96 -4.94
C ALA A 107 7.21 -4.75 -5.87
N LEU A 108 6.75 -5.08 -7.08
CA LEU A 108 7.55 -5.83 -8.06
C LEU A 108 8.64 -4.99 -8.71
N LEU A 109 8.49 -3.67 -8.79
CA LEU A 109 9.41 -2.78 -9.48
C LEU A 109 10.42 -2.08 -8.54
N THR A 110 10.29 -2.29 -7.23
CA THR A 110 11.16 -1.68 -6.22
C THR A 110 12.40 -2.53 -5.89
N SER A 111 13.51 -1.85 -5.63
CA SER A 111 14.76 -2.41 -5.12
C SER A 111 14.58 -2.94 -3.69
N THR A 112 15.16 -4.10 -3.39
CA THR A 112 15.11 -4.70 -2.05
C THR A 112 16.16 -4.14 -1.08
N GLN A 113 17.09 -3.31 -1.57
CA GLN A 113 18.19 -2.77 -0.78
C GLN A 113 18.04 -1.27 -0.55
N PRO A 114 17.94 -0.82 0.73
CA PRO A 114 17.98 0.59 1.09
C PRO A 114 19.28 1.26 0.67
N ARG A 115 19.20 2.49 0.15
CA ARG A 115 20.39 3.29 -0.13
C ARG A 115 20.82 4.00 1.14
N ARG A 116 21.72 3.36 1.91
CA ARG A 116 22.36 4.04 3.05
C ARG A 116 23.21 5.18 2.52
N GLN A 117 22.84 6.43 2.84
CA GLN A 117 23.75 7.56 2.69
C GLN A 117 24.84 7.40 3.75
N ILE A 118 26.06 7.12 3.29
CA ILE A 118 27.25 7.30 4.12
C ILE A 118 27.39 8.81 4.28
N LEU A 119 27.13 9.29 5.51
CA LEU A 119 27.51 10.64 5.92
C LEU A 119 29.01 10.68 6.18
#